data_AF-A0A356KL76-F1
#
_entry.id   AF-A0A356KL76-F1
#
_cell.length_a   1.000
_cell.length_b   1.000
_cell.length_c   1.000
_cell.angle_alpha   90.00
_cell.angle_beta   90.00
_cell.angle_gamma   90.00
#
_symmetry.space_group_name_H-M   'P 1'
#
loop_
_entity.id
_entity.type
_entity.pdbx_description
1 polymer ?
#
loop_
_entity_poly.entity_id
_entity_poly.type
_entity_poly.pdbx_seq_one_letter_code
_entity_poly.pdbx_strand_id
1 'polypeptide(L)'
;MNAPLSAAALPAAVPECPLPLYARLILRRPGQIRRNLERVRAAGIVPLTPNTWQVFLGVMRMLYRLWFHPENVGTSADVPERDTLRARLWRWRPLRAPFLLWEGSITPLDLSGLASSPERVMTHLLGTYHADEAFVYDLRLLEIHPGKLEELRREAAAVASGEHPRAAWLADLCVYDGYHSELLAAVERALQGDFSAPTAEHSDTTLVEYLNWCASRPATPAETWAAWRSGELGLGDPAPQLGLPGSPSAEPEAVLA
;
A
#
# COMPACT_ATOMS: atom_id res chain seq x y z
N MET A 1 -11.66 24.43 5.25
CA MET A 1 -11.09 25.10 4.05
C MET A 1 -9.61 25.34 4.35
N ASN A 2 -8.73 24.49 3.82
CA ASN A 2 -7.29 24.63 4.04
C ASN A 2 -6.76 25.79 3.20
N ALA A 3 -5.86 26.59 3.80
CA ALA A 3 -5.17 27.67 3.12
C ALA A 3 -4.49 27.14 1.83
N PRO A 4 -4.39 27.95 0.76
CA PRO A 4 -3.63 27.55 -0.42
C PRO A 4 -2.19 27.26 0.04
N LEU A 5 -1.75 26.02 -0.16
CA LEU A 5 -0.35 25.64 0.00
C LEU A 5 0.47 26.70 -0.74
N SER A 6 1.35 27.38 0.00
CA SER A 6 2.41 28.20 -0.57
C SER A 6 3.06 27.42 -1.71
N ALA A 7 3.53 28.09 -2.76
CA ALA A 7 4.20 27.50 -3.92
C ALA A 7 5.56 26.88 -3.53
N ALA A 8 5.53 25.94 -2.59
CA ALA A 8 6.63 25.10 -2.21
C ALA A 8 7.07 24.34 -3.46
N ALA A 9 8.38 24.31 -3.69
CA ALA A 9 8.95 23.52 -4.76
C ALA A 9 8.43 22.08 -4.63
N LEU A 10 7.94 21.52 -5.74
CA LEU A 10 7.53 20.13 -5.77
C LEU A 10 8.68 19.24 -5.27
N PRO A 11 8.38 18.17 -4.52
CA PRO A 11 9.39 17.20 -4.11
C PRO A 11 10.22 16.72 -5.31
N ALA A 12 11.46 16.34 -5.04
CA ALA A 12 12.35 15.82 -6.06
C ALA A 12 11.80 14.51 -6.64
N ALA A 13 12.13 14.23 -7.90
CA ALA A 13 11.85 12.96 -8.55
C ALA A 13 13.14 12.39 -9.12
N VAL A 14 13.30 11.07 -8.97
CA VAL A 14 14.39 10.35 -9.64
C VAL A 14 14.12 10.34 -11.15
N PRO A 15 15.11 10.66 -12.01
CA PRO A 15 14.91 10.63 -13.45
C PRO A 15 14.43 9.26 -13.94
N GLU A 16 13.51 9.26 -14.91
CA GLU A 16 13.03 8.03 -15.54
C GLU A 16 14.13 7.38 -16.39
N CYS A 17 14.16 6.05 -16.41
CA CYS A 17 15.02 5.27 -17.29
C CYS A 17 14.19 4.35 -18.20
N PRO A 18 14.69 3.99 -19.40
CA PRO A 18 14.04 3.01 -20.25
C PRO A 18 13.90 1.66 -19.54
N LEU A 19 12.68 1.09 -19.53
CA LEU A 19 12.42 -0.19 -18.90
C LEU A 19 12.74 -1.36 -19.83
N PRO A 20 13.55 -2.34 -19.38
CA PRO A 20 13.69 -3.63 -20.07
C PRO A 20 12.34 -4.31 -20.28
N LEU A 21 12.26 -5.22 -21.26
CA LEU A 21 11.00 -5.90 -21.60
C LEU A 21 10.41 -6.66 -20.40
N TYR A 22 11.23 -7.38 -19.64
CA TYR A 22 10.78 -8.14 -18.46
C TYR A 22 10.15 -7.24 -17.40
N ALA A 23 10.72 -6.05 -17.14
CA ALA A 23 10.17 -5.10 -16.17
C ALA A 23 8.82 -4.55 -16.64
N ARG A 24 8.67 -4.28 -17.95
CA ARG A 24 7.37 -3.87 -18.53
C ARG A 24 6.32 -4.97 -18.41
N LEU A 25 6.70 -6.23 -18.62
CA LEU A 25 5.78 -7.37 -18.48
C LEU A 25 5.32 -7.57 -17.04
N ILE A 26 6.22 -7.38 -16.08
CA ILE A 26 5.92 -7.50 -14.65
C ILE A 26 5.04 -6.34 -14.18
N LEU A 27 5.41 -5.09 -14.50
CA LEU A 27 4.65 -3.92 -14.06
C LEU A 27 3.30 -3.74 -14.80
N ARG A 28 3.14 -4.38 -15.97
CA ARG A 28 1.98 -4.35 -16.88
C ARG A 28 1.58 -2.98 -17.43
N ARG A 29 1.46 -1.95 -16.58
CA ARG A 29 1.02 -0.59 -16.90
C ARG A 29 2.00 0.47 -16.36
N PRO A 30 3.29 0.45 -16.77
CA PRO A 30 4.28 1.41 -16.28
C PRO A 30 3.88 2.88 -16.51
N GLY A 31 3.13 3.17 -17.59
CA GLY A 31 2.61 4.52 -17.83
C GLY A 31 1.56 4.97 -16.80
N GLN A 32 0.76 4.06 -16.24
CA GLN A 32 -0.17 4.37 -15.16
C GLN A 32 0.58 4.60 -13.84
N ILE A 33 1.55 3.76 -13.54
CA ILE A 33 2.43 3.91 -12.36
C ILE A 33 3.07 5.28 -12.38
N ARG A 34 3.69 5.69 -13.49
CA ARG A 34 4.29 7.03 -13.63
C ARG A 34 3.30 8.17 -13.37
N ARG A 35 2.07 8.07 -13.89
CA ARG A 35 1.03 9.07 -13.64
C ARG A 35 0.60 9.13 -12.18
N ASN A 36 0.61 8.00 -11.47
CA ASN A 36 0.26 7.96 -10.05
C ASN A 36 1.44 8.45 -9.18
N LEU A 37 2.69 8.13 -9.54
CA LEU A 37 3.89 8.70 -8.91
C LEU A 37 3.94 10.24 -9.05
N GLU A 38 3.54 10.80 -10.19
CA GLU A 38 3.42 12.24 -10.35
C GLU A 38 2.35 12.86 -9.42
N ARG A 39 1.25 12.13 -9.16
CA ARG A 39 0.26 12.58 -8.17
C ARG A 39 0.78 12.48 -6.75
N VAL A 40 1.50 11.41 -6.41
CA VAL A 40 2.21 11.26 -5.13
C VAL A 40 3.17 12.44 -4.92
N ARG A 41 3.95 12.79 -5.95
CA ARG A 41 4.84 13.94 -5.93
C ARG A 41 4.09 15.25 -5.71
N ALA A 42 3.02 15.48 -6.48
CA ALA A 42 2.19 16.66 -6.36
C ALA A 42 1.53 16.78 -4.97
N ALA A 43 1.21 15.65 -4.34
CA ALA A 43 0.65 15.58 -3.00
C ALA A 43 1.70 15.73 -1.88
N GLY A 44 3.00 15.73 -2.19
CA GLY A 44 4.05 15.91 -1.17
C GLY A 44 4.20 14.72 -0.22
N ILE A 45 3.72 13.53 -0.61
CA ILE A 45 3.65 12.35 0.29
C ILE A 45 5.04 11.82 0.65
N VAL A 46 6.00 11.93 -0.27
CA VAL A 46 7.39 11.51 -0.07
C VAL A 46 8.36 12.63 -0.46
N PRO A 47 9.55 12.71 0.19
CA PRO A 47 10.54 13.73 -0.11
C PRO A 47 11.21 13.51 -1.48
N LEU A 48 11.32 12.24 -1.90
CA LEU A 48 11.89 11.82 -3.17
C LEU A 48 10.97 10.78 -3.82
N THR A 49 10.43 11.12 -4.99
CA THR A 49 9.57 10.20 -5.74
C THR A 49 10.44 9.22 -6.55
N PRO A 50 10.27 7.90 -6.38
CA PRO A 50 11.03 6.91 -7.15
C PRO A 50 10.66 6.95 -8.62
N ASN A 51 11.55 6.43 -9.48
CA ASN A 51 11.22 6.17 -10.87
C ASN A 51 10.55 4.80 -11.05
N THR A 52 10.08 4.52 -12.26
CA THR A 52 9.37 3.27 -12.55
C THR A 52 10.26 2.01 -12.41
N TRP A 53 11.57 2.12 -12.60
CA TRP A 53 12.50 0.99 -12.40
C TRP A 53 12.67 0.65 -10.90
N GLN A 54 12.75 1.66 -10.06
CA GLN A 54 12.77 1.51 -8.61
C GLN A 54 11.48 0.88 -8.08
N VAL A 55 10.31 1.27 -8.63
CA VAL A 55 9.04 0.59 -8.33
C VAL A 55 9.06 -0.87 -8.77
N PHE A 56 9.66 -1.20 -9.92
CA PHE A 56 9.87 -2.58 -10.32
C PHE A 56 10.66 -3.37 -9.27
N LEU A 57 11.75 -2.80 -8.72
CA LEU A 57 12.49 -3.43 -7.62
C LEU A 57 11.62 -3.58 -6.36
N GLY A 58 10.76 -2.60 -6.06
CA GLY A 58 9.78 -2.69 -4.97
C GLY A 58 8.79 -3.84 -5.16
N VAL A 59 8.30 -4.04 -6.38
CA VAL A 59 7.45 -5.19 -6.73
C VAL A 59 8.22 -6.51 -6.57
N MET A 60 9.51 -6.56 -6.91
CA MET A 60 10.34 -7.75 -6.68
C MET A 60 10.51 -8.05 -5.18
N ARG A 61 10.67 -7.02 -4.35
CA ARG A 61 10.67 -7.16 -2.89
C ARG A 61 9.34 -7.73 -2.37
N MET A 62 8.20 -7.19 -2.83
CA MET A 62 6.88 -7.70 -2.43
C MET A 62 6.69 -9.17 -2.83
N LEU A 63 7.12 -9.57 -4.03
CA LEU A 63 7.11 -10.98 -4.45
C LEU A 63 7.98 -11.86 -3.56
N TYR A 64 9.19 -11.40 -3.26
CA TYR A 64 10.10 -12.08 -2.35
C TYR A 64 9.42 -12.32 -0.99
N ARG A 65 8.82 -11.28 -0.39
CA ARG A 65 8.09 -11.43 0.88
C ARG A 65 6.92 -12.38 0.79
N LEU A 66 6.11 -12.32 -0.28
CA LEU A 66 4.98 -13.24 -0.44
C LEU A 66 5.40 -14.71 -0.48
N TRP A 67 6.59 -15.00 -1.03
CA TRP A 67 7.13 -16.36 -1.09
C TRP A 67 7.80 -16.83 0.20
N PHE A 68 8.50 -15.94 0.91
CA PHE A 68 9.29 -16.31 2.09
C PHE A 68 8.60 -16.01 3.43
N HIS A 69 7.58 -15.15 3.44
CA HIS A 69 6.81 -14.71 4.62
C HIS A 69 5.28 -14.67 4.37
N PRO A 70 4.66 -15.79 3.92
CA PRO A 70 3.24 -15.81 3.56
C PRO A 70 2.26 -15.66 4.74
N GLU A 71 2.75 -15.79 5.97
CA GLU A 71 2.00 -15.74 7.24
C GLU A 71 1.38 -14.36 7.53
N ASN A 72 1.96 -13.30 6.96
CA ASN A 72 1.57 -11.91 7.25
C ASN A 72 0.49 -11.36 6.29
N VAL A 73 -0.08 -12.19 5.41
CA VAL A 73 -0.96 -11.71 4.33
C VAL A 73 -2.39 -12.25 4.45
N GLY A 74 -3.31 -11.38 4.89
CA GLY A 74 -4.76 -11.59 4.81
C GLY A 74 -5.33 -12.57 5.83
N THR A 75 -4.64 -12.74 6.96
CA THR A 75 -5.03 -13.53 8.12
C THR A 75 -4.69 -12.80 9.41
N SER A 76 -5.46 -13.02 10.46
CA SER A 76 -5.17 -12.61 11.84
C SER A 76 -5.33 -13.80 12.77
N ALA A 77 -4.47 -13.86 13.80
CA ALA A 77 -4.59 -14.81 14.91
C ALA A 77 -5.46 -14.26 16.05
N ASP A 78 -5.55 -12.92 16.16
CA ASP A 78 -6.11 -12.23 17.32
C ASP A 78 -7.53 -11.71 17.09
N VAL A 79 -7.96 -11.60 15.84
CA VAL A 79 -9.31 -11.14 15.49
C VAL A 79 -10.25 -12.34 15.32
N PRO A 80 -11.41 -12.36 15.98
CA PRO A 80 -12.36 -13.45 15.85
C PRO A 80 -12.95 -13.53 14.43
N GLU A 81 -13.15 -14.77 13.98
CA GLU A 81 -13.83 -15.06 12.72
C GLU A 81 -15.34 -14.89 12.88
N ARG A 82 -16.02 -14.51 11.79
CA ARG A 82 -17.48 -14.43 11.75
C ARG A 82 -18.11 -15.81 11.87
N ASP A 83 -19.15 -15.94 12.69
CA ASP A 83 -19.90 -17.20 12.83
C ASP A 83 -20.97 -17.36 11.74
N THR A 84 -20.52 -17.34 10.48
CA THR A 84 -21.35 -17.74 9.33
C THR A 84 -20.71 -18.95 8.64
N LEU A 85 -21.54 -19.83 8.07
CA LEU A 85 -21.02 -20.99 7.35
C LEU A 85 -20.05 -20.59 6.22
N ARG A 86 -20.36 -19.48 5.54
CA ARG A 86 -19.56 -18.95 4.44
C ARG A 86 -18.21 -18.42 4.92
N ALA A 87 -18.17 -17.60 5.97
CA ALA A 87 -16.91 -17.12 6.55
C ALA A 87 -16.04 -18.29 7.05
N ARG A 88 -16.65 -19.28 7.71
CA ARG A 88 -15.94 -20.48 8.20
C ARG A 88 -15.32 -21.31 7.08
N LEU A 89 -15.99 -21.43 5.93
CA LEU A 89 -15.42 -22.08 4.73
C LEU A 89 -14.31 -21.22 4.10
N TRP A 90 -14.54 -19.91 4.02
CA TRP A 90 -13.61 -18.97 3.38
C TRP A 90 -12.40 -18.58 4.22
N ARG A 91 -12.38 -18.93 5.51
CA ARG A 91 -11.15 -18.99 6.29
C ARG A 91 -10.05 -19.78 5.55
N TRP A 92 -10.42 -20.84 4.85
CA TRP A 92 -9.48 -21.56 4.01
C TRP A 92 -9.23 -20.79 2.69
N ARG A 93 -8.07 -20.12 2.62
CA ARG A 93 -7.66 -19.22 1.51
C ARG A 93 -7.91 -19.79 0.10
N PRO A 94 -7.63 -21.07 -0.21
CA PRO A 94 -7.92 -21.63 -1.53
C PRO A 94 -9.39 -21.60 -1.93
N LEU A 95 -10.33 -21.75 -0.98
CA LEU A 95 -11.77 -21.63 -1.26
C LEU A 95 -12.20 -20.18 -1.43
N ARG A 96 -11.54 -19.25 -0.74
CA ARG A 96 -11.85 -17.81 -0.82
C ARG A 96 -11.30 -17.16 -2.09
N ALA A 97 -10.13 -17.60 -2.56
CA ALA A 97 -9.41 -16.96 -3.66
C ALA A 97 -10.22 -16.79 -4.97
N PRO A 98 -11.01 -17.76 -5.44
CA PRO A 98 -11.86 -17.57 -6.63
C PRO A 98 -12.85 -16.42 -6.48
N PHE A 99 -13.41 -16.23 -5.28
CA PHE A 99 -14.37 -15.17 -4.99
C PHE A 99 -13.69 -13.81 -4.88
N LEU A 100 -12.50 -13.74 -4.28
CA LEU A 100 -11.68 -12.52 -4.28
C LEU A 100 -11.28 -12.08 -5.71
N LEU A 101 -10.97 -13.04 -6.58
CA LEU A 101 -10.65 -12.76 -7.99
C LEU A 101 -11.89 -12.31 -8.77
N TRP A 102 -13.02 -12.98 -8.57
CA TRP A 102 -14.29 -12.64 -9.21
C TRP A 102 -14.81 -11.26 -8.79
N GLU A 103 -14.67 -10.92 -7.51
CA GLU A 103 -14.97 -9.60 -6.96
C GLU A 103 -14.04 -8.52 -7.52
N GLY A 104 -12.83 -8.91 -7.95
CA GLY A 104 -11.76 -7.97 -8.27
C GLY A 104 -11.07 -7.39 -7.03
N SER A 105 -11.36 -7.93 -5.84
CA SER A 105 -10.75 -7.53 -4.57
C SER A 105 -9.28 -7.85 -4.48
N ILE A 106 -8.73 -8.75 -5.31
CA ILE A 106 -7.28 -8.97 -5.37
C ILE A 106 -6.77 -8.78 -6.80
N THR A 107 -5.53 -8.28 -6.90
CA THR A 107 -4.87 -8.02 -8.18
C THR A 107 -3.50 -8.69 -8.22
N PRO A 108 -3.42 -9.95 -8.65
CA PRO A 108 -2.14 -10.68 -8.67
C PRO A 108 -1.06 -10.03 -9.54
N LEU A 109 -1.44 -9.12 -10.43
CA LEU A 109 -0.57 -8.48 -11.42
C LEU A 109 -0.26 -7.00 -11.13
N ASP A 110 -0.66 -6.49 -9.96
CA ASP A 110 -0.29 -5.15 -9.49
C ASP A 110 -0.08 -5.18 -7.98
N LEU A 111 1.07 -5.70 -7.55
CA LEU A 111 1.40 -5.81 -6.13
C LEU A 111 1.66 -4.45 -5.48
N SER A 112 2.01 -3.43 -6.26
CA SER A 112 2.25 -2.09 -5.76
C SER A 112 0.97 -1.29 -5.52
N GLY A 113 -0.15 -1.68 -6.12
CA GLY A 113 -1.38 -0.87 -6.20
C GLY A 113 -1.26 0.41 -7.04
N LEU A 114 -0.03 0.86 -7.40
CA LEU A 114 0.21 2.08 -8.17
C LEU A 114 -0.32 2.01 -9.61
N ALA A 115 -0.58 0.82 -10.15
CA ALA A 115 -1.20 0.66 -11.47
C ALA A 115 -2.73 0.54 -11.41
N SER A 116 -3.31 0.46 -10.20
CA SER A 116 -4.73 0.28 -9.97
C SER A 116 -5.49 1.59 -10.10
N SER A 117 -6.76 1.49 -10.50
CA SER A 117 -7.68 2.62 -10.43
C SER A 117 -8.17 2.80 -8.99
N PRO A 118 -8.58 4.00 -8.57
CA PRO A 118 -9.10 4.21 -7.22
C PRO A 118 -10.30 3.32 -6.92
N GLU A 119 -11.19 3.07 -7.90
CA GLU A 119 -12.33 2.16 -7.73
C GLU A 119 -11.87 0.74 -7.38
N ARG A 120 -10.78 0.28 -8.02
CA ARG A 120 -10.22 -1.05 -7.76
C ARG A 120 -9.57 -1.14 -6.38
N VAL A 121 -8.90 -0.08 -5.94
CA VAL A 121 -8.36 0.02 -4.57
C VAL A 121 -9.51 0.01 -3.54
N MET A 122 -10.61 0.70 -3.79
CA MET A 122 -11.79 0.65 -2.93
C MET A 122 -12.42 -0.75 -2.88
N THR A 123 -12.57 -1.43 -4.03
CA THR A 123 -13.05 -2.83 -4.06
C THR A 123 -12.12 -3.75 -3.27
N HIS A 124 -10.81 -3.56 -3.37
CA HIS A 124 -9.82 -4.30 -2.58
C HIS A 124 -10.04 -4.10 -1.08
N LEU A 125 -10.11 -2.84 -0.64
CA LEU A 125 -10.32 -2.48 0.76
C LEU A 125 -11.64 -3.02 1.33
N LEU A 126 -12.73 -2.97 0.57
CA LEU A 126 -14.03 -3.46 1.04
C LEU A 126 -14.14 -4.98 1.02
N GLY A 127 -13.36 -5.68 0.19
CA GLY A 127 -13.50 -7.11 -0.05
C GLY A 127 -12.36 -7.98 0.48
N THR A 128 -11.29 -7.39 1.01
CA THR A 128 -10.13 -8.12 1.53
C THR A 128 -9.83 -7.67 2.95
N TYR A 129 -9.58 -8.62 3.84
CA TYR A 129 -9.14 -8.31 5.19
C TYR A 129 -7.65 -7.92 5.23
N HIS A 130 -7.35 -6.88 5.99
CA HIS A 130 -6.00 -6.39 6.27
C HIS A 130 -5.76 -6.51 7.77
N ALA A 131 -4.73 -7.26 8.18
CA ALA A 131 -4.30 -7.31 9.57
C ALA A 131 -3.57 -6.01 9.96
N ASP A 132 -3.62 -5.66 11.24
CA ASP A 132 -2.76 -4.64 11.88
C ASP A 132 -2.69 -3.31 11.13
N GLU A 133 -3.84 -2.84 10.64
CA GLU A 133 -4.00 -1.59 9.89
C GLU A 133 -3.22 -1.52 8.56
N ALA A 134 -2.84 -2.66 7.97
CA ALA A 134 -2.16 -2.70 6.65
C ALA A 134 -2.96 -2.03 5.50
N PHE A 135 -4.25 -1.71 5.71
CA PHE A 135 -5.05 -0.88 4.80
C PHE A 135 -4.53 0.57 4.70
N VAL A 136 -3.68 1.07 5.60
CA VAL A 136 -3.10 2.43 5.55
C VAL A 136 -2.36 2.67 4.24
N TYR A 137 -1.68 1.64 3.70
CA TYR A 137 -1.05 1.69 2.38
C TYR A 137 -2.06 2.10 1.29
N ASP A 138 -3.20 1.43 1.23
CA ASP A 138 -4.24 1.66 0.23
C ASP A 138 -5.01 2.96 0.47
N LEU A 139 -5.20 3.38 1.73
CA LEU A 139 -5.76 4.70 2.04
C LEU A 139 -4.88 5.81 1.46
N ARG A 140 -3.56 5.67 1.55
CA ARG A 140 -2.61 6.63 0.97
C ARG A 140 -2.62 6.58 -0.57
N LEU A 141 -2.88 5.41 -1.17
CA LEU A 141 -3.14 5.32 -2.62
C LEU A 141 -4.43 6.03 -3.03
N LEU A 142 -5.46 6.07 -2.17
CA LEU A 142 -6.69 6.80 -2.45
C LEU A 142 -6.56 8.31 -2.23
N GLU A 143 -5.72 8.75 -1.30
CA GLU A 143 -5.49 10.17 -1.00
C GLU A 143 -5.04 10.96 -2.24
N ILE A 144 -4.25 10.36 -3.13
CA ILE A 144 -3.80 11.00 -4.38
C ILE A 144 -4.92 11.19 -5.42
N HIS A 145 -6.14 10.71 -5.13
CA HIS A 145 -7.32 10.83 -5.97
C HIS A 145 -8.40 11.67 -5.25
N PRO A 146 -8.68 12.91 -5.72
CA PRO A 146 -9.64 13.79 -5.07
C PRO A 146 -11.02 13.15 -4.86
N GLY A 147 -11.55 13.23 -3.65
CA GLY A 147 -12.88 12.75 -3.29
C GLY A 147 -12.99 11.24 -3.01
N LYS A 148 -11.92 10.47 -3.22
CA LYS A 148 -11.98 9.00 -3.15
C LYS A 148 -11.94 8.45 -1.73
N LEU A 149 -11.32 9.15 -0.79
CA LEU A 149 -11.43 8.80 0.64
C LEU A 149 -12.85 9.04 1.16
N GLU A 150 -13.50 10.13 0.74
CA GLU A 150 -14.89 10.42 1.11
C GLU A 150 -15.86 9.41 0.50
N GLU A 151 -15.60 8.98 -0.74
CA GLU A 151 -16.35 7.90 -1.39
C GLU A 151 -16.19 6.59 -0.62
N LEU A 152 -14.95 6.19 -0.30
CA LEU A 152 -14.68 5.01 0.50
C LEU A 152 -15.36 5.08 1.87
N ARG A 153 -15.34 6.24 2.55
CA ARG A 153 -16.03 6.41 3.84
C ARG A 153 -17.51 6.09 3.74
N ARG A 154 -18.19 6.57 2.69
CA ARG A 154 -19.61 6.30 2.47
C ARG A 154 -19.88 4.81 2.26
N GLU A 155 -19.08 4.17 1.41
CA GLU A 155 -19.23 2.73 1.12
C GLU A 155 -18.92 1.87 2.35
N ALA A 156 -17.83 2.16 3.07
CA ALA A 156 -17.47 1.46 4.31
C ALA A 156 -18.55 1.61 5.38
N ALA A 157 -19.11 2.83 5.55
CA ALA A 157 -20.22 3.08 6.47
C ALA A 157 -21.46 2.27 6.10
N ALA A 158 -21.84 2.25 4.82
CA ALA A 158 -22.98 1.46 4.35
C ALA A 158 -22.77 -0.05 4.55
N VAL A 159 -21.55 -0.56 4.39
CA VAL A 159 -21.24 -1.97 4.66
C VAL A 159 -21.29 -2.27 6.16
N ALA A 160 -20.68 -1.42 6.99
CA ALA A 160 -20.66 -1.57 8.44
C ALA A 160 -22.06 -1.49 9.08
N SER A 161 -22.94 -0.63 8.55
CA SER A 161 -24.33 -0.51 9.01
C SER A 161 -25.26 -1.59 8.45
N GLY A 162 -24.82 -2.36 7.44
CA GLY A 162 -25.64 -3.34 6.74
C GLY A 162 -26.57 -2.76 5.66
N GLU A 163 -26.51 -1.45 5.40
CA GLU A 163 -27.32 -0.76 4.38
C GLU A 163 -26.82 -1.04 2.95
N HIS A 164 -25.54 -1.39 2.79
CA HIS A 164 -24.98 -1.73 1.49
C HIS A 164 -25.61 -3.03 0.97
N PRO A 165 -26.10 -3.10 -0.29
CA PRO A 165 -26.78 -4.30 -0.83
C PRO A 165 -25.95 -5.58 -0.76
N ARG A 166 -24.63 -5.45 -0.67
CA ARG A 166 -23.66 -6.56 -0.58
C ARG A 166 -22.98 -6.67 0.78
N ALA A 167 -23.48 -6.00 1.82
CA ALA A 167 -22.83 -5.94 3.13
C ALA A 167 -22.50 -7.34 3.68
N ALA A 168 -23.49 -8.25 3.72
CA ALA A 168 -23.27 -9.62 4.19
C ALA A 168 -22.27 -10.42 3.34
N TRP A 169 -22.21 -10.17 2.02
CA TRP A 169 -21.24 -10.80 1.13
C TRP A 169 -19.82 -10.32 1.42
N LEU A 170 -19.63 -9.00 1.51
CA LEU A 170 -18.33 -8.38 1.75
C LEU A 170 -17.80 -8.71 3.15
N ALA A 171 -18.67 -8.69 4.16
CA ALA A 171 -18.33 -9.08 5.52
C ALA A 171 -17.86 -10.53 5.60
N ASP A 172 -18.59 -11.47 4.99
CA ASP A 172 -18.17 -12.88 4.96
C ASP A 172 -16.89 -13.08 4.14
N LEU A 173 -16.69 -12.31 3.05
CA LEU A 173 -15.48 -12.37 2.21
C LEU A 173 -14.24 -11.93 3.00
N CYS A 174 -14.39 -10.94 3.88
CA CYS A 174 -13.33 -10.52 4.78
C CYS A 174 -13.08 -11.53 5.91
N VAL A 175 -14.00 -12.46 6.19
CA VAL A 175 -13.91 -13.55 7.19
C VAL A 175 -13.91 -13.09 8.64
N TYR A 176 -13.22 -12.00 8.96
CA TYR A 176 -13.03 -11.51 10.32
C TYR A 176 -14.11 -10.51 10.73
N ASP A 177 -14.54 -10.60 11.99
CA ASP A 177 -15.57 -9.70 12.51
C ASP A 177 -15.00 -8.30 12.77
N GLY A 178 -15.86 -7.27 12.76
CA GLY A 178 -15.46 -5.89 13.04
C GLY A 178 -14.66 -5.17 11.94
N TYR A 179 -14.14 -5.89 10.93
CA TYR A 179 -13.25 -5.33 9.89
C TYR A 179 -13.76 -4.03 9.24
N HIS A 180 -15.02 -3.99 8.78
CA HIS A 180 -15.55 -2.79 8.10
C HIS A 180 -15.74 -1.60 9.05
N SER A 181 -15.98 -1.85 10.34
CA SER A 181 -16.02 -0.79 11.36
C SER A 181 -14.63 -0.23 11.63
N GLU A 182 -13.61 -1.08 11.67
CA GLU A 182 -12.20 -0.66 11.80
C GLU A 182 -11.73 0.12 10.57
N LEU A 183 -12.06 -0.38 9.37
CA LEU A 183 -11.79 0.31 8.11
C LEU A 183 -12.47 1.70 8.10
N LEU A 184 -13.73 1.80 8.52
CA LEU A 184 -14.42 3.07 8.60
C LEU A 184 -13.70 4.05 9.54
N ALA A 185 -13.33 3.59 10.74
CA ALA A 185 -12.59 4.41 11.70
C ALA A 185 -11.23 4.88 11.13
N ALA A 186 -10.53 4.02 10.40
CA ALA A 186 -9.28 4.36 9.75
C ALA A 186 -9.45 5.38 8.61
N VAL A 187 -10.50 5.25 7.79
CA VAL A 187 -10.82 6.23 6.75
C VAL A 187 -11.16 7.60 7.36
N GLU A 188 -11.87 7.62 8.49
CA GLU A 188 -12.18 8.86 9.21
C GLU A 188 -10.93 9.55 9.75
N ARG A 189 -9.96 8.78 10.26
CA ARG A 189 -8.62 9.31 10.63
C ARG A 189 -7.87 9.84 9.41
N ALA A 190 -7.85 9.09 8.32
CA ALA A 190 -7.17 9.49 7.08
C ALA A 190 -7.73 10.79 6.50
N LEU A 191 -9.05 11.01 6.59
CA LEU A 191 -9.70 12.27 6.18
C LEU A 191 -9.30 13.46 7.05
N GLN A 192 -8.80 13.22 8.27
CA GLN A 192 -8.22 14.23 9.15
C GLN A 192 -6.70 14.41 8.92
N GLY A 193 -6.13 13.67 7.96
CA GLY A 193 -4.69 13.67 7.67
C GLY A 193 -3.87 12.73 8.55
N ASP A 194 -4.52 11.88 9.35
CA ASP A 194 -3.84 10.89 10.19
C ASP A 194 -3.75 9.54 9.46
N PHE A 195 -2.53 9.20 9.04
CA PHE A 195 -2.16 7.94 8.40
C PHE A 195 -1.18 7.14 9.26
N SER A 196 -1.20 7.37 10.58
CA SER A 196 -0.33 6.65 11.50
C SER A 196 -0.76 5.18 11.57
N ALA A 197 0.19 4.27 11.37
CA ALA A 197 0.01 2.85 11.67
C ALA A 197 0.58 2.56 13.07
N PRO A 198 -0.18 1.94 14.00
CA PRO A 198 0.25 1.78 15.40
C PRO A 198 1.53 0.95 15.58
N THR A 199 1.81 0.00 14.68
CA THR A 199 2.82 -1.05 14.91
C THR A 199 3.39 -1.64 13.61
N ALA A 200 4.04 -0.84 12.77
CA ALA A 200 4.71 -1.39 11.58
C ALA A 200 6.13 -1.90 11.92
N GLU A 201 6.28 -3.20 12.19
CA GLU A 201 7.60 -3.86 12.28
C GLU A 201 8.34 -3.93 10.91
N HIS A 202 7.65 -3.61 9.82
CA HIS A 202 8.16 -3.77 8.46
C HIS A 202 8.13 -2.46 7.69
N SER A 203 9.25 -2.18 7.03
CA SER A 203 9.54 -0.94 6.33
C SER A 203 8.82 -0.77 4.98
N ASP A 204 7.68 -1.42 4.80
CA ASP A 204 6.85 -1.40 3.60
C ASP A 204 5.38 -1.68 3.93
N THR A 205 4.98 -1.55 5.21
CA THR A 205 3.58 -1.62 5.65
C THR A 205 2.80 -0.38 5.21
N THR A 206 3.49 0.76 5.05
CA THR A 206 2.88 1.99 4.52
C THR A 206 3.40 2.32 3.13
N LEU A 207 2.60 3.06 2.34
CA LEU A 207 2.99 3.54 1.02
C LEU A 207 4.24 4.43 1.08
N VAL A 208 4.36 5.25 2.12
CA VAL A 208 5.49 6.16 2.32
C VAL A 208 6.79 5.38 2.46
N GLU A 209 6.81 4.37 3.33
CA GLU A 209 8.01 3.55 3.55
C GLU A 209 8.37 2.74 2.31
N TYR A 210 7.37 2.17 1.63
CA TYR A 210 7.56 1.46 0.36
C TYR A 210 8.21 2.36 -0.71
N LEU A 211 7.70 3.58 -0.88
CA LEU A 211 8.22 4.51 -1.87
C LEU A 211 9.60 5.05 -1.50
N ASN A 212 9.86 5.28 -0.21
CA ASN A 212 11.19 5.65 0.29
C ASN A 212 12.20 4.52 0.06
N TRP A 213 11.81 3.27 0.32
CA TRP A 213 12.63 2.11 0.01
C TRP A 213 12.96 2.06 -1.49
N CYS A 214 11.93 2.21 -2.35
CA CYS A 214 12.11 2.23 -3.79
C CYS A 214 13.09 3.34 -4.21
N ALA A 215 12.88 4.56 -3.70
CA ALA A 215 13.69 5.73 -4.06
C ALA A 215 15.16 5.59 -3.63
N SER A 216 15.44 4.77 -2.63
CA SER A 216 16.80 4.46 -2.18
C SER A 216 17.48 3.34 -2.97
N ARG A 217 16.77 2.65 -3.87
CA ARG A 217 17.36 1.59 -4.70
C ARG A 217 18.07 2.18 -5.92
N PRO A 218 18.94 1.41 -6.58
CA PRO A 218 19.54 1.81 -7.86
C PRO A 218 18.50 2.30 -8.88
N ALA A 219 18.78 3.43 -9.52
CA ALA A 219 17.83 4.11 -10.40
C ALA A 219 17.75 3.47 -11.80
N THR A 220 18.75 2.67 -12.18
CA THR A 220 18.83 2.04 -13.50
C THR A 220 19.17 0.55 -13.43
N PRO A 221 18.84 -0.25 -14.47
CA PRO A 221 19.25 -1.66 -14.52
C PRO A 221 20.77 -1.88 -14.43
N ALA A 222 21.56 -0.96 -14.99
CA ALA A 222 23.01 -1.02 -14.95
C ALA A 222 23.55 -0.84 -13.53
N GLU A 223 23.01 0.12 -12.78
CA GLU A 223 23.33 0.31 -11.37
C GLU A 223 22.85 -0.87 -10.51
N THR A 224 21.64 -1.41 -10.78
CA THR A 224 21.15 -2.61 -10.09
C THR A 224 22.09 -3.79 -10.28
N TRP A 225 22.57 -4.00 -11.51
CA TRP A 225 23.53 -5.06 -11.81
C TRP A 225 24.89 -4.84 -11.13
N ALA A 226 25.35 -3.59 -11.06
CA ALA A 226 26.57 -3.25 -10.33
C ALA A 226 26.42 -3.55 -8.83
N ALA A 227 25.35 -3.06 -8.19
CA ALA A 227 25.05 -3.25 -6.77
C ALA A 227 24.83 -4.72 -6.41
N TRP A 228 24.19 -5.50 -7.29
CA TRP A 228 24.03 -6.94 -7.09
C TRP A 228 25.38 -7.67 -7.13
N ARG A 229 26.26 -7.32 -8.06
CA ARG A 229 27.60 -7.93 -8.16
C ARG A 229 28.51 -7.55 -6.99
N SER A 230 28.36 -6.37 -6.40
CA SER A 230 29.10 -5.95 -5.20
C SER A 230 28.51 -6.52 -3.90
N GLY A 231 27.32 -7.13 -3.94
CA GLY A 231 26.62 -7.63 -2.76
C GLY A 231 25.89 -6.54 -1.95
N GLU A 232 25.77 -5.34 -2.50
CA GLU A 232 25.14 -4.17 -1.86
C GLU A 232 23.62 -4.11 -2.06
N LEU A 233 23.06 -5.01 -2.87
CA LEU A 233 21.61 -5.08 -3.12
C LEU A 233 20.97 -6.28 -2.41
N GLY A 234 20.35 -6.03 -1.26
CA GLY A 234 19.42 -6.96 -0.62
C GLY A 234 17.96 -6.60 -0.89
N LEU A 235 17.16 -7.57 -1.35
CA LEU A 235 15.70 -7.38 -1.45
C LEU A 235 15.02 -7.39 -0.08
N GLY A 236 15.67 -7.95 0.94
CA GLY A 236 15.17 -8.00 2.33
C GLY A 236 15.54 -6.78 3.18
N ASP A 237 16.42 -5.89 2.70
CA ASP A 237 16.94 -4.78 3.50
C ASP A 237 15.83 -3.82 3.97
N PRO A 238 15.87 -3.29 5.19
CA PRO A 238 14.88 -2.31 5.64
C PRO A 238 14.94 -1.02 4.82
N ALA A 239 13.84 -0.28 4.75
CA ALA A 239 13.78 1.04 4.14
C ALA A 239 14.63 2.02 4.95
N PRO A 240 15.44 2.86 4.28
CA PRO A 240 16.07 3.97 4.97
C PRO A 240 15.01 4.97 5.41
N GLN A 241 15.17 5.51 6.62
CA GLN A 241 14.34 6.61 7.11
C GLN A 241 14.76 7.90 6.38
N LEU A 242 14.08 8.19 5.27
CA LEU A 242 14.21 9.47 4.57
C LEU A 242 13.32 10.48 5.30
N GLY A 243 13.92 11.35 6.11
CA GLY A 243 13.20 12.41 6.80
C GLY A 243 12.46 13.32 5.81
N LEU A 244 11.21 13.69 6.15
CA LEU A 244 10.53 14.76 5.42
C LEU A 244 11.30 16.06 5.62
N PRO A 245 11.44 16.92 4.60
CA PRO A 245 12.03 18.24 4.77
C PRO A 245 11.22 19.03 5.80
N GLY A 246 11.80 19.28 6.98
CA GLY A 246 11.17 20.01 8.08
C GLY A 246 10.79 19.18 9.31
N SER A 247 10.93 17.85 9.28
CA SER A 247 10.87 17.07 10.52
C SER A 247 12.12 17.37 11.36
N PRO A 248 12.00 17.64 12.67
CA PRO A 248 13.18 17.75 13.52
C PRO A 248 13.95 16.45 13.39
N SER A 249 15.21 16.55 12.95
CA SER A 249 16.14 15.43 12.98
C SER A 249 16.09 14.86 14.40
N ALA A 250 15.70 13.60 14.55
CA ALA A 250 15.89 12.90 15.80
C ALA A 250 17.37 13.05 16.14
N GLU A 251 17.67 13.82 17.19
CA GLU A 251 19.03 13.86 17.71
C GLU A 251 19.41 12.42 18.03
N PRO A 252 20.60 11.95 17.60
CA PRO A 252 21.03 10.61 17.92
C PRO A 252 20.98 10.47 19.44
N GLU A 253 20.14 9.55 19.92
CA GLU A 253 20.04 9.20 21.32
C GLU A 253 21.47 8.94 21.81
N ALA A 254 21.98 9.86 22.63
CA ALA A 254 23.28 9.72 23.23
C ALA A 254 23.21 8.46 24.10
N VAL A 255 23.82 7.38 23.60
CA VAL A 255 24.03 6.14 24.35
C VAL A 255 24.84 6.51 25.58
N LEU A 256 24.14 6.76 26.69
CA LEU A 256 24.73 6.82 28.01
C LEU A 256 25.00 5.38 28.44
N ALA A 257 26.26 5.16 28.80
CA ALA A 257 26.91 3.89 29.13
C ALA A 257 26.25 3.12 30.28
#